data_AF-A0A8T3NNG0-F1
#
_entry.id   AF-A0A8T3NNG0-F1
#
_cell.length_a   1.000
_cell.length_b   1.000
_cell.length_c   1.000
_cell.angle_alpha   90.00
_cell.angle_beta   90.00
_cell.angle_gamma   90.00
#
_symmetry.space_group_name_H-M   'P 1'
#
loop_
_entity.id
_entity.type
_entity.pdbx_description
1 polymer ?
#
loop_
_entity_poly.entity_id
_entity_poly.type
_entity_poly.pdbx_seq_one_letter_code
_entity_poly.pdbx_strand_id
1 'polypeptide(L)'
;MAWSAPLPDLSRPALSTRLKIGDFVFQVLVSEVIVDPPDEADTDLVQLAVLLEGQPLTLADLGIATARCSGLWSLLCSRLTEVTVDFYDPRPRPDRELNPRLGCWGTRPDFLAGNRQDDCTLAVVAGISTWRVGSRPRGGPAEYVRELAQALAEVLAQWVLAAERDRRAAG
;
A
#
# COMPACT_ATOMS: atom_id res chain seq x y z
N MET A 1 -25.63 -1.39 -0.74
CA MET A 1 -24.39 -1.11 -1.49
C MET A 1 -23.25 -1.23 -0.50
N ALA A 2 -22.58 -2.37 -0.46
CA ALA A 2 -21.56 -2.68 0.52
C ALA A 2 -20.38 -3.32 -0.21
N TRP A 3 -19.40 -2.51 -0.58
CA TRP A 3 -18.04 -3.00 -0.73
C TRP A 3 -17.41 -2.97 0.67
N SER A 4 -17.81 -3.92 1.51
CA SER A 4 -17.07 -4.27 2.71
C SER A 4 -16.36 -5.60 2.41
N ALA A 5 -15.36 -5.55 1.54
CA ALA A 5 -14.42 -6.66 1.45
C ALA A 5 -13.74 -6.75 2.83
N PRO A 6 -13.65 -7.95 3.45
CA PRO A 6 -12.85 -8.10 4.64
C PRO A 6 -11.43 -7.60 4.36
N LEU A 7 -10.75 -7.09 5.39
CA LEU A 7 -9.33 -6.79 5.29
C LEU A 7 -8.62 -7.98 4.63
N PRO A 8 -7.62 -7.74 3.76
CA PRO A 8 -6.79 -8.82 3.26
C PRO A 8 -6.29 -9.65 4.44
N ASP A 9 -6.44 -10.97 4.36
CA ASP A 9 -6.01 -11.86 5.44
C ASP A 9 -4.48 -11.94 5.44
N LEU A 10 -3.88 -11.02 6.19
CA LEU A 10 -2.44 -10.93 6.44
C LEU A 10 -2.07 -11.59 7.76
N SER A 11 -2.85 -12.57 8.25
CA SER A 11 -2.51 -13.35 9.45
C SER A 11 -1.26 -14.22 9.25
N ARG A 12 -0.93 -14.54 7.98
CA ARG A 12 0.25 -15.31 7.57
C ARG A 12 0.96 -14.62 6.40
N PRO A 13 1.61 -13.48 6.64
CA PRO A 13 2.27 -12.74 5.58
C PRO A 13 3.53 -13.49 5.11
N ALA A 14 3.87 -13.39 3.83
CA ALA A 14 5.15 -13.87 3.32
C ALA A 14 6.32 -13.03 3.85
N LEU A 15 6.06 -11.76 4.16
CA LEU A 15 7.02 -10.86 4.79
C LEU A 15 6.33 -10.07 5.91
N SER A 16 6.91 -10.14 7.11
CA SER A 16 6.55 -9.29 8.25
C SER A 16 7.83 -8.67 8.81
N THR A 17 7.95 -7.35 8.70
CA THR A 17 9.12 -6.61 9.21
C THR A 17 8.70 -5.46 10.11
N ARG A 18 9.53 -5.15 11.10
CA ARG A 18 9.38 -3.99 11.97
C ARG A 18 10.40 -2.93 11.58
N LEU A 19 9.94 -1.72 11.31
CA LEU A 19 10.76 -0.60 10.88
C LEU A 19 10.65 0.53 11.89
N LYS A 20 11.77 0.92 12.49
CA LYS A 20 11.84 2.14 13.31
C LYS A 20 12.29 3.30 12.43
N ILE A 21 11.48 4.34 12.33
CA ILE A 21 11.77 5.55 11.57
C ILE A 21 11.38 6.74 12.43
N GLY A 22 12.38 7.53 12.85
CA GLY A 22 12.18 8.56 13.87
C GLY A 22 11.61 7.95 15.16
N ASP A 23 10.50 8.52 15.62
CA ASP A 23 9.80 8.10 16.83
C ASP A 23 8.81 6.95 16.59
N PHE A 24 8.55 6.59 15.33
CA PHE A 24 7.54 5.61 14.96
C PHE A 24 8.14 4.22 14.78
N VAL A 25 7.39 3.20 15.18
CA VAL A 25 7.68 1.79 14.89
C VAL A 25 6.54 1.22 14.06
N PHE A 26 6.80 1.02 12.77
CA PHE A 26 5.87 0.45 11.83
C PHE A 26 6.02 -1.07 11.78
N GLN A 27 4.92 -1.78 11.59
CA GLN A 27 4.93 -3.17 11.16
C GLN A 27 4.45 -3.24 9.71
N VAL A 28 5.33 -3.65 8.80
CA VAL A 28 5.00 -3.84 7.39
C VAL A 28 4.72 -5.30 7.14
N LEU A 29 3.55 -5.57 6.58
CA LEU A 29 3.04 -6.90 6.23
C LEU A 29 2.83 -6.96 4.72
N VAL A 30 3.35 -8.00 4.08
CA VAL A 30 3.13 -8.26 2.65
C VAL A 30 2.78 -9.74 2.49
N SER A 31 1.70 -10.04 1.77
CA SER A 31 1.29 -11.39 1.45
C SER A 31 2.30 -12.08 0.53
N GLU A 32 2.12 -13.39 0.32
CA GLU A 32 2.71 -14.03 -0.86
C GLU A 32 2.09 -13.48 -2.15
N VAL A 33 2.70 -13.80 -3.29
CA VAL A 33 2.06 -13.58 -4.59
C VAL A 33 0.97 -14.63 -4.77
N ILE A 34 -0.27 -14.18 -4.75
CA ILE A 34 -1.46 -15.00 -4.99
C ILE A 34 -1.65 -15.09 -6.50
N VAL A 35 -1.38 -16.27 -7.05
CA VAL A 35 -1.53 -16.54 -8.48
C VAL A 35 -2.98 -16.92 -8.77
N ASP A 36 -3.56 -16.32 -9.82
CA ASP A 36 -4.95 -16.55 -10.25
C ASP A 36 -5.94 -16.40 -9.10
N PRO A 37 -6.01 -15.21 -8.45
CA PRO A 37 -6.96 -14.98 -7.38
C PRO A 37 -8.40 -15.16 -7.92
N PRO A 38 -9.37 -15.46 -7.02
CA PRO A 38 -10.75 -15.66 -7.42
C PRO A 38 -11.26 -14.53 -8.31
N ASP A 39 -11.94 -14.90 -9.40
CA ASP A 39 -12.53 -14.00 -10.40
C ASP A 39 -11.55 -13.14 -11.23
N GLU A 40 -10.23 -13.33 -11.10
CA GLU A 40 -9.22 -12.66 -11.93
C GLU A 40 -8.17 -13.65 -12.49
N ALA A 41 -8.56 -14.42 -13.51
CA ALA A 41 -7.63 -15.30 -14.20
C ALA A 41 -6.44 -14.54 -14.81
N ASP A 42 -5.33 -15.25 -14.97
CA ASP A 42 -4.06 -14.79 -15.50
C ASP A 42 -3.47 -13.59 -14.76
N THR A 43 -3.82 -13.41 -13.48
CA THR A 43 -3.44 -12.26 -12.68
C THR A 43 -2.67 -12.71 -11.45
N ASP A 44 -1.62 -11.98 -11.10
CA ASP A 44 -0.95 -12.09 -9.80
C ASP A 44 -1.47 -10.99 -8.88
N LEU A 45 -1.76 -11.32 -7.63
CA LEU A 45 -2.17 -10.37 -6.61
C LEU A 45 -1.20 -10.40 -5.43
N VAL A 46 -0.75 -9.22 -5.01
CA VAL A 46 -0.09 -9.04 -3.72
C VAL A 46 -0.89 -8.07 -2.87
N GLN A 47 -1.06 -8.41 -1.60
CA GLN A 47 -1.73 -7.59 -0.60
C GLN A 47 -0.71 -7.10 0.42
N LEU A 48 -0.88 -5.88 0.89
CA LEU A 48 0.02 -5.26 1.86
C LEU A 48 -0.75 -4.47 2.91
N ALA A 49 -0.16 -4.38 4.09
CA ALA A 49 -0.61 -3.49 5.15
C ALA A 49 0.58 -2.89 5.89
N VAL A 50 0.43 -1.64 6.32
CA VAL A 50 1.32 -1.03 7.30
C VAL A 50 0.54 -0.80 8.58
N LEU A 51 1.03 -1.30 9.69
CA LEU A 51 0.45 -1.10 11.01
C LEU A 51 1.30 -0.13 11.84
N LEU A 52 0.63 0.70 12.62
CA LEU A 52 1.19 1.50 13.70
C LEU A 52 0.43 1.16 14.98
N GLU A 53 1.15 0.76 16.02
CA GLU A 53 0.56 0.32 17.30
C GLU A 53 -0.50 -0.79 17.15
N GLY A 54 -0.32 -1.66 16.14
CA GLY A 54 -1.22 -2.78 15.86
C GLY A 54 -2.49 -2.40 15.08
N GLN A 55 -2.67 -1.14 14.71
CA GLN A 55 -3.77 -0.68 13.86
C GLN A 55 -3.28 -0.34 12.46
N PRO A 56 -4.10 -0.47 11.40
CA PRO A 56 -3.75 0.04 10.08
C PRO A 56 -3.36 1.52 10.15
N LEU A 57 -2.17 1.84 9.63
CA LEU A 57 -1.62 3.18 9.58
C LEU A 57 -2.50 4.08 8.70
N THR A 58 -2.69 5.31 9.12
CA THR A 58 -3.23 6.41 8.33
C THR A 58 -2.28 7.61 8.42
N LEU A 59 -2.38 8.56 7.49
CA LEU A 59 -1.57 9.80 7.57
C LEU A 59 -1.99 10.67 8.76
N ALA A 60 -3.25 10.56 9.20
CA ALA A 60 -3.74 11.24 10.39
C ALA A 60 -3.01 10.80 11.67
N ASP A 61 -2.63 9.52 11.78
CA ASP A 61 -1.87 9.02 12.94
C ASP A 61 -0.47 9.63 13.03
N LEU A 62 0.09 10.04 11.88
CA LEU A 62 1.38 10.73 11.82
C LEU A 62 1.28 12.23 12.10
N GLY A 63 0.07 12.77 12.27
CA GLY A 63 -0.17 14.20 12.44
C GLY A 63 0.10 15.02 11.18
N ILE A 64 -0.06 14.43 10.00
CA ILE A 64 0.12 15.10 8.71
C ILE A 64 -0.98 16.14 8.49
N ALA A 65 -0.59 17.32 7.99
CA ALA A 65 -1.53 18.36 7.61
C ALA A 65 -2.40 17.93 6.42
N THR A 66 -3.72 18.18 6.50
CA THR A 66 -4.70 17.73 5.51
C THR A 66 -4.36 18.11 4.07
N ALA A 67 -3.79 19.30 3.86
CA ALA A 67 -3.37 19.79 2.55
C ALA A 67 -2.31 18.91 1.86
N ARG A 68 -1.57 18.07 2.60
CA ARG A 68 -0.50 17.22 2.08
C ARG A 68 -0.93 15.78 1.84
N CYS A 69 -2.06 15.34 2.42
CA CYS A 69 -2.41 13.93 2.45
C CYS A 69 -2.59 13.32 1.06
N SER A 70 -3.23 14.04 0.14
CA SER A 70 -3.43 13.59 -1.23
C SER A 70 -2.11 13.35 -1.98
N GLY A 71 -1.14 14.26 -1.80
CA GLY A 71 0.18 14.15 -2.41
C GLY A 71 1.00 12.98 -1.85
N LEU A 72 0.90 12.73 -0.55
CA LEU A 72 1.59 11.60 0.10
C LEU A 72 0.98 10.25 -0.28
N TRP A 73 -0.35 10.18 -0.43
CA TRP A 73 -1.01 8.98 -0.99
C TRP A 73 -0.63 8.74 -2.44
N SER A 74 -0.61 9.80 -3.25
CA SER A 74 -0.15 9.72 -4.64
C SER A 74 1.28 9.20 -4.72
N LEU A 75 2.17 9.64 -3.83
CA LEU A 75 3.55 9.13 -3.75
C LEU A 75 3.58 7.62 -3.48
N LEU A 76 2.77 7.12 -2.54
CA LEU A 76 2.68 5.68 -2.26
C LEU A 76 2.22 4.91 -3.50
N CYS A 77 1.12 5.34 -4.13
CA CYS A 77 0.58 4.68 -5.32
C CYS A 77 1.58 4.68 -6.48
N SER A 78 2.24 5.81 -6.75
CA SER A 78 3.26 5.89 -7.79
C SER A 78 4.42 4.94 -7.51
N ARG A 79 4.94 4.91 -6.28
CA ARG A 79 6.08 4.05 -5.94
C ARG A 79 5.74 2.56 -6.07
N LEU A 80 4.56 2.14 -5.61
CA LEU A 80 4.10 0.76 -5.75
C LEU A 80 3.90 0.37 -7.22
N THR A 81 3.38 1.30 -8.03
CA THR A 81 3.22 1.11 -9.49
C THR A 81 4.59 0.97 -10.15
N GLU A 82 5.52 1.89 -9.91
CA GLU A 82 6.88 1.88 -10.46
C GLU A 82 7.58 0.55 -10.19
N VAL A 83 7.63 0.13 -8.91
CA VAL A 83 8.28 -1.13 -8.51
C VAL A 83 7.65 -2.32 -9.21
N THR A 84 6.32 -2.32 -9.36
CA THR A 84 5.62 -3.41 -10.03
C THR A 84 5.86 -3.41 -11.53
N VAL A 85 5.87 -2.25 -12.19
CA VAL A 85 6.19 -2.11 -13.62
C VAL A 85 7.64 -2.54 -13.87
N ASP A 86 8.58 -2.05 -13.07
CA ASP A 86 10.00 -2.38 -13.17
C ASP A 86 10.28 -3.86 -12.90
N PHE A 87 9.48 -4.52 -12.06
CA PHE A 87 9.63 -5.94 -11.76
C PHE A 87 9.00 -6.81 -12.84
N TYR A 88 7.75 -6.55 -13.23
CA TYR A 88 6.96 -7.41 -14.10
C TYR A 88 7.10 -7.11 -15.60
N ASP A 89 7.55 -5.91 -16.00
CA ASP A 89 7.46 -5.42 -17.39
C ASP A 89 6.08 -5.72 -18.00
N PRO A 90 4.97 -5.25 -17.39
CA PRO A 90 3.63 -5.67 -17.74
C PRO A 90 3.21 -5.13 -19.11
N ARG A 91 2.45 -5.94 -19.86
CA ARG A 91 1.77 -5.48 -21.07
C ARG A 91 0.44 -4.80 -20.73
N PRO A 92 -0.01 -3.80 -21.52
CA PRO A 92 -1.35 -3.28 -21.40
C PRO A 92 -2.40 -4.38 -21.53
N ARG A 93 -3.46 -4.31 -20.73
CA ARG A 93 -4.57 -5.25 -20.81
C ARG A 93 -5.41 -5.00 -22.07
N PRO A 94 -6.06 -6.03 -22.66
CA PRO A 94 -6.91 -5.87 -23.84
C PRO A 94 -8.16 -5.00 -23.56
N ASP A 95 -8.64 -5.03 -22.32
CA ASP A 95 -9.77 -4.24 -21.80
C ASP A 95 -9.43 -2.75 -21.60
N ARG A 96 -8.16 -2.35 -21.84
CA ARG A 96 -7.61 -1.00 -21.62
C ARG A 96 -7.56 -0.57 -20.16
N GLU A 97 -7.78 -1.48 -19.22
CA GLU A 97 -7.50 -1.20 -17.83
C GLU A 97 -5.99 -1.05 -17.58
N LEU A 98 -5.65 -0.36 -16.49
CA LEU A 98 -4.26 -0.20 -16.07
C LEU A 98 -3.65 -1.56 -15.74
N ASN A 99 -2.34 -1.70 -15.98
CA ASN A 99 -1.56 -2.85 -15.56
C ASN A 99 -0.20 -2.37 -15.05
N PRO A 100 0.08 -2.44 -13.73
CA PRO A 100 -0.77 -3.02 -12.67
C PRO A 100 -2.00 -2.17 -12.31
N ARG A 101 -2.95 -2.77 -11.59
CA ARG A 101 -4.04 -2.05 -10.89
C ARG A 101 -3.76 -2.01 -9.40
N LEU A 102 -4.08 -0.87 -8.78
CA LEU A 102 -4.00 -0.67 -7.34
C LEU A 102 -5.40 -0.57 -6.75
N GLY A 103 -5.67 -1.34 -5.70
CA GLY A 103 -6.88 -1.21 -4.89
C GLY A 103 -6.51 -0.81 -3.46
N CYS A 104 -7.25 0.12 -2.86
CA CYS A 104 -7.13 0.44 -1.44
C CYS A 104 -8.35 -0.07 -0.68
N TRP A 105 -8.17 -0.39 0.61
CA TRP A 105 -9.28 -0.81 1.46
C TRP A 105 -10.24 0.35 1.80
N GLY A 106 -9.71 1.57 1.87
CA GLY A 106 -10.48 2.78 2.15
C GLY A 106 -10.20 3.37 3.53
N THR A 107 -11.12 4.21 4.00
CA THR A 107 -11.02 4.92 5.29
C THR A 107 -11.06 3.95 6.48
N ARG A 108 -10.18 4.18 7.47
CA ARG A 108 -10.15 3.37 8.68
C ARG A 108 -11.47 3.51 9.48
N PRO A 109 -12.03 2.41 10.04
CA PRO A 109 -13.38 2.42 10.63
C PRO A 109 -13.63 3.39 11.77
N ASP A 110 -12.62 3.69 12.59
CA ASP A 110 -12.70 4.69 13.66
C ASP A 110 -12.94 6.11 13.12
N PHE A 111 -12.38 6.46 11.96
CA PHE A 111 -12.66 7.75 11.31
C PHE A 111 -14.04 7.80 10.65
N LEU A 112 -14.54 6.66 10.15
CA LEU A 112 -15.90 6.55 9.61
C LEU A 112 -16.95 6.87 10.68
N ALA A 113 -16.75 6.39 11.92
CA ALA A 113 -17.64 6.68 13.04
C ALA A 113 -17.76 8.19 13.33
N GLY A 114 -16.72 8.97 13.00
CA GLY A 114 -16.71 10.44 13.12
C GLY A 114 -17.13 11.18 11.85
N ASN A 115 -17.62 10.49 10.80
CA ASN A 115 -17.90 11.06 9.47
C ASN A 115 -16.72 11.80 8.83
N ARG A 116 -15.48 11.43 9.18
CA ARG A 116 -14.28 11.99 8.58
C ARG A 116 -13.80 11.07 7.47
N GLN A 117 -13.99 11.51 6.23
CA GLN A 117 -13.57 10.78 5.04
C GLN A 117 -12.76 11.72 4.15
N ASP A 118 -11.45 11.61 4.29
CA ASP A 118 -10.45 12.33 3.49
C ASP A 118 -9.21 11.45 3.30
N ASP A 119 -8.30 11.88 2.42
CA ASP A 119 -7.07 11.13 2.12
C ASP A 119 -6.23 10.86 3.38
N CYS A 120 -6.31 11.67 4.44
CA CYS A 120 -5.55 11.43 5.65
C CYS A 120 -6.04 10.23 6.45
N THR A 121 -7.32 9.87 6.28
CA THR A 121 -8.00 8.80 7.04
C THR A 121 -7.98 7.45 6.34
N LEU A 122 -7.48 7.38 5.11
CA LEU A 122 -7.29 6.13 4.38
C LEU A 122 -6.28 5.26 5.12
N ALA A 123 -6.63 3.99 5.30
CA ALA A 123 -5.74 2.99 5.86
C ALA A 123 -4.73 2.54 4.79
N VAL A 124 -3.46 2.40 5.18
CA VAL A 124 -2.41 1.79 4.35
C VAL A 124 -2.61 0.28 4.32
N VAL A 125 -3.65 -0.12 3.61
CA VAL A 125 -4.03 -1.50 3.31
C VAL A 125 -4.42 -1.52 1.83
N ALA A 126 -3.62 -2.21 1.02
CA ALA A 126 -3.74 -2.15 -0.43
C ALA A 126 -3.51 -3.53 -1.09
N GLY A 127 -4.08 -3.67 -2.29
CA GLY A 127 -3.82 -4.77 -3.21
C GLY A 127 -3.20 -4.25 -4.49
N ILE A 128 -2.28 -5.03 -5.06
CA ILE A 128 -1.64 -4.78 -6.34
C ILE A 128 -1.94 -5.99 -7.22
N SER A 129 -2.75 -5.79 -8.27
CA SER A 129 -3.06 -6.84 -9.23
C SER A 129 -2.28 -6.61 -10.53
N THR A 130 -1.55 -7.60 -10.99
CA THR A 130 -0.76 -7.55 -12.22
C THR A 130 -1.21 -8.64 -13.17
N TRP A 131 -1.73 -8.23 -14.34
CA TRP A 131 -2.05 -9.19 -15.40
C TRP A 131 -0.76 -9.73 -16.01
N ARG A 132 -0.61 -11.05 -16.02
CA ARG A 132 0.64 -11.74 -16.34
C ARG A 132 0.84 -11.99 -17.83
N VAL A 133 -0.22 -12.00 -18.63
CA VAL A 133 -0.12 -12.39 -20.04
C VAL A 133 0.81 -11.42 -20.79
N GLY A 134 1.93 -11.95 -21.26
CA GLY A 134 2.96 -11.18 -21.96
C GLY A 134 3.90 -10.38 -21.06
N SER A 135 3.73 -10.44 -19.74
CA SER A 135 4.64 -9.86 -18.73
C SER A 135 5.94 -10.67 -18.66
N ARG A 136 7.03 -10.01 -18.26
CA ARG A 136 8.39 -10.59 -18.19
C ARG A 136 9.01 -10.30 -16.82
N PRO A 137 8.59 -11.00 -15.76
CA PRO A 137 9.13 -10.79 -14.43
C PRO A 137 10.64 -11.05 -14.43
N ARG A 138 11.42 -10.09 -13.93
CA ARG A 138 12.89 -10.21 -13.88
C ARG A 138 13.43 -11.09 -12.76
N GLY A 139 12.54 -11.59 -11.89
CA GLY A 139 12.89 -12.35 -10.69
C GLY A 139 11.75 -13.21 -10.17
N GLY A 140 11.95 -13.82 -9.00
CA GLY A 140 10.96 -14.69 -8.37
C GLY A 140 9.95 -13.96 -7.46
N PRO A 141 8.82 -14.59 -7.09
CA PRO A 141 7.80 -14.00 -6.22
C PRO A 141 8.33 -13.44 -4.89
N ALA A 142 9.28 -14.14 -4.25
CA ALA A 142 9.87 -13.70 -2.99
C ALA A 142 10.76 -12.44 -3.17
N GLU A 143 11.36 -12.24 -4.34
CA GLU A 143 12.11 -11.02 -4.65
C GLU A 143 11.16 -9.84 -4.81
N TYR A 144 10.06 -10.01 -5.55
CA TYR A 144 9.03 -8.99 -5.70
C TYR A 144 8.46 -8.53 -4.36
N VAL A 145 8.10 -9.46 -3.48
CA VAL A 145 7.60 -9.17 -2.13
C VAL A 145 8.60 -8.34 -1.32
N ARG A 146 9.91 -8.63 -1.42
CA ARG A 146 10.96 -7.86 -0.75
C ARG A 146 11.09 -6.45 -1.31
N GLU A 147 11.03 -6.30 -2.63
CA GLU A 147 11.11 -5.00 -3.28
C GLU A 147 9.92 -4.09 -2.95
N LEU A 148 8.71 -4.65 -2.88
CA LEU A 148 7.53 -3.94 -2.38
C LEU A 148 7.72 -3.48 -0.94
N ALA A 149 8.23 -4.33 -0.05
CA ALA A 149 8.50 -3.96 1.34
C ALA A 149 9.55 -2.85 1.46
N GLN A 150 10.59 -2.88 0.62
CA GLN A 150 11.60 -1.81 0.56
C GLN A 150 10.99 -0.50 0.07
N ALA A 151 10.17 -0.54 -0.99
CA ALA A 151 9.47 0.63 -1.50
C ALA A 151 8.54 1.25 -0.45
N LEU A 152 7.83 0.43 0.33
CA LEU A 152 7.05 0.89 1.47
C LEU A 152 7.93 1.58 2.51
N ALA A 153 9.09 1.01 2.85
CA ALA A 153 10.02 1.62 3.80
C ALA A 153 10.50 3.01 3.33
N GLU A 154 10.83 3.16 2.04
CA GLU A 154 11.22 4.43 1.42
C GLU A 154 10.09 5.48 1.53
N VAL A 155 8.86 5.10 1.21
CA VAL A 155 7.68 5.97 1.31
C VAL A 155 7.41 6.37 2.76
N LEU A 156 7.47 5.43 3.70
CA LEU A 156 7.27 5.71 5.12
C LEU A 156 8.31 6.68 5.67
N ALA A 157 9.57 6.59 5.22
CA ALA A 157 10.59 7.57 5.57
C ALA A 157 10.22 8.99 5.10
N GLN A 158 9.71 9.13 3.87
CA GLN A 158 9.24 10.42 3.35
C GLN A 158 8.04 10.96 4.15
N TRP A 159 7.13 10.08 4.55
CA TRP A 159 5.96 10.46 5.35
C TRP A 159 6.37 10.93 6.76
N VAL A 160 7.31 10.24 7.42
CA VAL A 160 7.83 10.69 8.72
C VAL A 160 8.53 12.05 8.61
N LEU A 161 9.34 12.26 7.57
CA LEU A 161 9.95 13.57 7.30
C LEU A 161 8.90 14.66 7.05
N ALA A 162 7.80 14.31 6.36
CA ALA A 162 6.68 15.22 6.17
C ALA A 162 6.01 15.60 7.49
N ALA A 163 5.75 14.63 8.35
CA ALA A 163 5.17 14.83 9.68
C ALA A 163 6.04 15.69 10.59
N GLU A 164 7.37 15.48 10.58
CA GLU A 164 8.31 16.32 11.31
C GLU A 164 8.27 17.78 10.86
N ARG A 165 8.16 18.04 9.55
CA ARG A 165 8.03 19.40 9.02
C ARG A 165 6.71 20.04 9.45
N ASP A 166 5.61 19.30 9.40
CA ASP A 166 4.30 19.81 9.83
C ASP A 166 4.28 20.14 11.33
N ARG A 167 4.87 19.27 12.18
CA ARG A 167 5.03 19.53 13.62
C ARG A 167 5.83 20.81 13.89
N ARG A 168 6.93 21.04 13.16
CA ARG A 168 7.76 22.24 13.31
C ARG A 168 7.08 23.52 12.85
N ALA A 169 6.15 23.44 11.89
CA ALA A 169 5.40 24.61 11.41
C ALA A 169 4.24 24.98 12.34
N ALA A 170 3.79 24.05 13.19
CA ALA A 170 2.68 24.25 14.12
C ALA A 170 3.11 24.74 15.52
N GLY A 171 4.41 24.70 15.85
CA GLY A 171 4.98 25.17 17.11
C GLY A 171 5.72 26.49 16.94
#